data_AF-A0A0A8EJK8-F1
#
_entry.id   AF-A0A0A8EJK8-F1
#
_cell.length_a   1.000
_cell.length_b   1.000
_cell.length_c   1.000
_cell.angle_alpha   90.00
_cell.angle_beta   90.00
_cell.angle_gamma   90.00
#
_symmetry.space_group_name_H-M   'P 1'
#
loop_
_entity.id
_entity.type
_entity.pdbx_description
1 polymer ?
#
loop_
_entity_poly.entity_id
_entity_poly.type
_entity_poly.pdbx_seq_one_letter_code
_entity_poly.pdbx_strand_id
1 'polypeptide(L)'
;MVAFSGKIDSVNQSIRGEIQRLQTVVDSITSGWKGQAASSYHNLQSQVNEDANRINQLLAEIKEAIDQTTGNYTSSEEEQAQSISHVTAQASPFG
;
A
#
# COMPACT_ATOMS: atom_id res chain seq x y z
N MET A 1 10.26 8.12 -0.96
CA MET A 1 9.09 7.46 -1.59
C MET A 1 9.37 6.04 -2.06
N VAL A 2 10.37 5.81 -2.93
CA VAL A 2 10.69 4.45 -3.46
C VAL A 2 10.91 3.40 -2.37
N ALA A 3 11.63 3.74 -1.30
CA ALA A 3 11.85 2.83 -0.17
C ALA A 3 10.55 2.47 0.60
N PHE A 4 9.60 3.41 0.70
CA PHE A 4 8.32 3.18 1.37
C PHE A 4 7.36 2.37 0.49
N SER A 5 7.27 2.70 -0.80
CA SER A 5 6.53 1.89 -1.79
C SER A 5 7.05 0.45 -1.82
N GLY A 6 8.37 0.26 -1.86
CA GLY A 6 8.97 -1.07 -1.82
C GLY A 6 8.69 -1.84 -0.53
N LYS A 7 8.57 -1.15 0.61
CA LYS A 7 8.15 -1.77 1.88
C LYS A 7 6.70 -2.26 1.81
N ILE A 8 5.80 -1.44 1.26
CA ILE A 8 4.39 -1.82 1.06
C ILE A 8 4.28 -3.04 0.14
N ASP A 9 5.00 -3.04 -0.98
CA ASP A 9 4.99 -4.15 -1.94
C ASP A 9 5.50 -5.44 -1.28
N SER A 10 6.56 -5.35 -0.49
CA SER A 10 7.11 -6.48 0.27
C SER A 10 6.13 -7.04 1.31
N VAL A 11 5.41 -6.17 2.03
CA VAL A 11 4.39 -6.59 2.99
C VAL A 11 3.23 -7.28 2.26
N ASN A 12 2.77 -6.73 1.14
CA ASN A 12 1.71 -7.35 0.32
C ASN A 12 2.10 -8.74 -0.18
N GLN A 13 3.33 -8.90 -0.68
CA GLN A 13 3.84 -10.21 -1.11
C GLN A 13 3.90 -11.21 0.05
N SER A 14 4.33 -10.76 1.23
CA SER A 14 4.41 -11.61 2.44
C SER A 14 3.03 -12.10 2.87
N ILE A 15 2.03 -11.21 2.91
CA ILE A 15 0.64 -11.56 3.26
C ILE A 15 0.07 -12.58 2.28
N ARG A 16 0.27 -12.35 0.97
CA ARG A 16 -0.19 -13.30 -0.07
C ARG A 16 0.45 -14.68 0.08
N GLY A 17 1.74 -14.74 0.39
CA GLY A 17 2.45 -16.00 0.63
C GLY A 17 1.88 -16.77 1.82
N GLU A 18 1.58 -16.06 2.92
CA GLU A 18 1.04 -16.69 4.13
C GLU A 18 -0.39 -17.23 3.89
N ILE A 19 -1.20 -16.54 3.10
CA ILE A 19 -2.55 -17.01 2.72
C ILE A 19 -2.47 -18.28 1.87
N GLN A 20 -1.57 -18.34 0.88
CA GLN A 20 -1.38 -19.53 0.06
C GLN A 20 -0.89 -20.72 0.90
N ARG A 21 -0.01 -20.45 1.88
CA ARG A 21 0.46 -21.46 2.82
C ARG A 21 -0.68 -21.97 3.68
N LEU A 22 -1.51 -21.08 4.22
CA LEU A 22 -2.70 -21.45 4.99
C LEU A 22 -3.66 -22.32 4.15
N GLN A 23 -3.93 -21.94 2.90
CA GLN A 23 -4.75 -22.72 1.98
C GLN A 23 -4.20 -24.13 1.78
N THR A 24 -2.89 -24.26 1.49
CA THR A 24 -2.24 -25.56 1.27
C THR A 24 -2.32 -26.46 2.50
N VAL A 25 -2.04 -25.90 3.69
CA VAL A 25 -2.13 -26.64 4.95
C VAL A 25 -3.55 -27.13 5.16
N VAL A 26 -4.55 -26.29 4.89
CA VAL A 26 -5.93 -26.68 5.15
C VAL A 26 -6.46 -27.67 4.10
N ASP A 27 -6.12 -27.52 2.83
CA ASP A 27 -6.46 -28.53 1.80
C ASP A 27 -5.91 -29.91 2.18
N SER A 28 -4.72 -29.97 2.78
CA SER A 28 -4.13 -31.23 3.26
C SER A 28 -4.93 -31.86 4.40
N ILE A 29 -5.46 -31.05 5.33
CA ILE A 29 -6.17 -31.52 6.53
C ILE A 29 -7.66 -31.80 6.23
N THR A 30 -8.29 -31.00 5.37
CA THR A 30 -9.71 -31.13 5.00
C THR A 30 -10.00 -32.39 4.20
N SER A 31 -9.00 -32.95 3.52
CA SER A 31 -9.12 -34.28 2.89
C SER A 31 -9.61 -35.36 3.89
N GLY A 32 -9.35 -35.19 5.19
CA GLY A 32 -9.81 -36.06 6.27
C GLY A 32 -11.06 -35.60 7.04
N TRP A 33 -11.50 -34.34 6.89
CA TRP A 33 -12.62 -33.77 7.65
C TRP A 33 -13.85 -33.56 6.76
N LYS A 34 -14.79 -34.52 6.73
CA LYS A 34 -16.08 -34.36 6.04
C LYS A 34 -17.12 -33.68 6.93
N GLY A 35 -17.94 -32.80 6.32
CA GLY A 35 -19.13 -32.22 6.95
C GLY A 35 -18.92 -30.81 7.52
N GLN A 36 -19.27 -30.60 8.79
CA GLN A 36 -19.39 -29.28 9.41
C GLN A 36 -18.07 -28.50 9.53
N ALA A 37 -16.94 -29.19 9.72
CA ALA A 37 -15.62 -28.56 9.77
C ALA A 37 -15.20 -27.95 8.42
N ALA A 38 -15.62 -28.54 7.29
CA ALA A 38 -15.36 -28.00 5.97
C ALA A 38 -16.09 -26.67 5.75
N SER A 39 -17.33 -26.54 6.25
CA SER A 39 -18.11 -25.29 6.13
C SER A 39 -17.51 -24.16 6.97
N SER A 40 -17.14 -24.42 8.22
CA SER A 40 -16.46 -23.44 9.06
C SER A 40 -15.13 -22.98 8.46
N TYR A 41 -14.38 -23.88 7.81
CA TYR A 41 -13.17 -23.49 7.10
C TYR A 41 -13.46 -22.63 5.87
N HIS A 42 -14.42 -23.02 5.01
CA HIS A 42 -14.76 -22.20 3.85
C HIS A 42 -15.12 -20.76 4.24
N ASN A 43 -15.84 -20.58 5.35
CA ASN A 43 -16.12 -19.26 5.89
C ASN A 43 -14.84 -18.52 6.31
N LEU A 44 -13.93 -19.19 7.03
CA LEU A 44 -12.65 -18.60 7.43
C LEU A 44 -11.78 -18.24 6.21
N GLN A 45 -11.72 -19.12 5.21
CA GLN A 45 -10.99 -18.89 3.97
C GLN A 45 -11.54 -17.67 3.22
N SER A 46 -12.87 -17.54 3.16
CA SER A 46 -13.52 -16.37 2.57
C SER A 46 -13.14 -15.09 3.31
N GLN A 47 -13.20 -15.09 4.65
CA GLN A 47 -12.82 -13.94 5.47
C GLN A 47 -11.35 -13.55 5.28
N VAL A 48 -10.44 -14.53 5.28
CA VAL A 48 -9.01 -14.27 5.06
C VAL A 48 -8.75 -13.67 3.68
N ASN A 49 -9.45 -14.16 2.64
CA ASN A 49 -9.34 -13.59 1.30
C ASN A 49 -9.89 -12.15 1.24
N GLU A 50 -11.00 -11.88 1.92
CA GLU A 50 -11.56 -10.52 2.03
C GLU A 50 -10.61 -9.58 2.77
N ASP A 51 -10.05 -10.01 3.91
CA ASP A 51 -9.08 -9.25 4.68
C ASP A 51 -7.83 -8.94 3.85
N ALA A 52 -7.35 -9.91 3.07
CA ALA A 52 -6.22 -9.71 2.17
C ALA A 52 -6.51 -8.64 1.11
N ASN A 53 -7.69 -8.69 0.50
CA ASN A 53 -8.10 -7.68 -0.48
C ASN A 53 -8.22 -6.30 0.17
N ARG A 54 -8.76 -6.23 1.39
CA ARG A 54 -8.88 -4.99 2.16
C ARG A 54 -7.52 -4.41 2.51
N ILE A 55 -6.56 -5.23 2.91
CA ILE A 55 -5.18 -4.78 3.17
C ILE A 55 -4.55 -4.22 1.90
N ASN A 56 -4.69 -4.90 0.76
CA ASN A 56 -4.19 -4.39 -0.52
C ASN A 56 -4.78 -3.02 -0.85
N GLN A 57 -6.07 -2.85 -0.63
CA GLN A 57 -6.79 -1.60 -0.91
C GLN A 57 -6.32 -0.45 0.00
N LEU A 58 -6.23 -0.71 1.31
CA LEU A 58 -5.71 0.26 2.28
C LEU A 58 -4.26 0.67 1.97
N LEU A 59 -3.43 -0.29 1.54
CA LEU A 59 -2.04 0.00 1.17
C LEU A 59 -1.94 0.84 -0.10
N ALA A 60 -2.84 0.63 -1.07
CA ALA A 60 -2.94 1.48 -2.26
C ALA A 60 -3.37 2.91 -1.90
N GLU A 61 -4.37 3.06 -1.02
CA GLU A 61 -4.82 4.36 -0.52
C GLU A 61 -3.71 5.10 0.24
N ILE A 62 -2.95 4.40 1.10
CA ILE A 62 -1.80 4.96 1.81
C ILE A 62 -0.72 5.43 0.82
N LYS A 63 -0.45 4.63 -0.22
CA LYS A 63 0.50 4.99 -1.26
C LYS A 63 0.06 6.28 -1.97
N GLU A 64 -1.20 6.36 -2.37
CA GLU A 64 -1.75 7.54 -3.05
C GLU A 64 -1.66 8.80 -2.15
N ALA A 65 -2.04 8.68 -0.87
CA ALA A 65 -1.94 9.78 0.08
C ALA A 65 -0.49 10.29 0.25
N ILE A 66 0.50 9.40 0.25
CA ILE A 66 1.92 9.76 0.34
C ILE A 66 2.43 10.39 -0.95
N ASP A 67 2.04 9.84 -2.11
CA ASP A 67 2.40 10.39 -3.41
C ASP A 67 1.80 11.81 -3.56
N GLN A 68 0.56 12.04 -3.13
CA GLN A 68 -0.07 13.37 -3.07
C GLN A 68 0.65 14.32 -2.11
N THR A 69 0.95 13.86 -0.88
CA THR A 69 1.63 14.70 0.12
C THR A 69 3.02 15.13 -0.37
N THR A 70 3.75 14.21 -1.00
CA THR A 70 5.10 14.50 -1.49
C THR A 70 5.08 15.32 -2.77
N GLY A 71 4.16 15.05 -3.70
CA GLY A 71 3.96 15.85 -4.90
C GLY A 71 3.60 17.30 -4.57
N ASN A 72 2.68 17.51 -3.61
CA ASN A 72 2.34 18.84 -3.11
C ASN A 72 3.56 19.55 -2.50
N TYR A 73 4.43 18.82 -1.79
CA TYR A 73 5.63 19.39 -1.21
C TYR A 73 6.62 19.87 -2.27
N THR A 74 6.88 19.06 -3.30
CA THR A 74 7.78 19.44 -4.41
C THR A 74 7.23 20.62 -5.20
N SER A 75 5.93 20.63 -5.52
CA SER A 75 5.29 21.75 -6.22
C SER A 75 5.37 23.05 -5.41
N SER A 76 5.14 22.98 -4.09
CA SER A 76 5.27 24.16 -3.22
C SER A 76 6.70 24.68 -3.12
N GLU A 77 7.72 23.81 -3.08
CA GLU A 77 9.12 24.27 -3.11
C GLU A 77 9.48 24.93 -4.45
N GLU A 78 9.03 24.39 -5.57
CA GLU A 78 9.28 24.98 -6.90
C GLU A 78 8.59 26.35 -7.06
N GLU A 79 7.33 26.49 -6.65
CA GLU A 79 6.62 27.77 -6.66
C GLU A 79 7.31 28.80 -5.74
N GLN A 80 7.79 28.36 -4.58
CA GLN A 80 8.47 29.24 -3.64
C GLN A 80 9.86 29.66 -4.14
N ALA A 81 10.62 28.74 -4.77
CA ALA A 81 11.88 29.06 -5.41
C ALA A 81 11.70 30.04 -6.58
N GLN A 82 10.66 29.83 -7.41
CA GLN A 82 10.33 30.73 -8.53
C GLN A 82 9.93 32.13 -8.04
N SER A 83 9.08 32.22 -7.02
CA SER A 83 8.67 33.51 -6.46
C SER A 83 9.85 34.26 -5.82
N ILE A 84 10.73 33.58 -5.08
CA ILE A 84 11.96 34.18 -4.55
C ILE A 84 12.84 34.67 -5.69
N SER A 85 13.05 33.84 -6.74
CA SER A 85 13.86 34.22 -7.90
C SER A 85 13.34 35.48 -8.58
N HIS A 86 12.01 35.61 -8.70
CA HIS A 86 11.34 36.77 -9.28
C HIS A 86 11.53 38.02 -8.41
N VAL A 87 11.41 37.89 -7.09
CA VAL A 87 11.66 38.99 -6.13
C VAL A 87 13.12 39.42 -6.17
N THR A 88 14.09 38.50 -6.20
CA THR A 88 15.51 38.84 -6.32
C THR A 88 15.85 39.51 -7.65
N ALA A 89 15.24 39.07 -8.76
CA ALA A 89 15.41 39.70 -10.06
C ALA A 89 14.83 41.12 -10.10
N GLN A 90 13.69 41.34 -9.44
CA GLN A 90 13.04 42.65 -9.35
C GLN A 90 13.69 43.59 -8.32
N ALA A 91 14.40 43.05 -7.33
CA ALA A 91 15.19 43.81 -6.36
C ALA A 91 16.61 44.17 -6.86
N SER A 92 17.06 43.62 -8.00
CA SER A 92 18.38 43.89 -8.59
C SER A 92 18.43 44.87 -9.80
N PRO A 93 17.55 45.89 -9.98
CA PRO A 93 17.60 46.75 -11.16
C PRO A 93 18.68 47.85 -11.10
N PHE A 94 19.40 47.99 -9.98
CA PHE A 94 20.48 48.98 -9.83
C PHE A 94 21.68 48.36 -9.09
N GLY A 95 22.53 47.67 -9.85
CA GLY A 95 23.85 47.17 -9.46
C GLY A 95 24.72 47.06 -10.69
#